data_AF-A0A2D7JMR4-F1
#
_entry.id   AF-A0A2D7JMR4-F1
#
_cell.length_a   1.000
_cell.length_b   1.000
_cell.length_c   1.000
_cell.angle_alpha   90.00
_cell.angle_beta   90.00
_cell.angle_gamma   90.00
#
_symmetry.space_group_name_H-M   'P 1'
#
loop_
_entity.id
_entity.type
_entity.pdbx_description
1 polymer ?
#
loop_
_entity_poly.entity_id
_entity_poly.type
_entity_poly.pdbx_seq_one_letter_code
_entity_poly.pdbx_strand_id
1 'polypeptide(L)'
;MDKAKGDYMQRLAVIVGLSVCLAGMLSGCQYLSYFDGEARDVTHQHETLIGSVPSGANCTLSEPTGRQFELTTPAAMPLGALVPTVMIECRLEGHFLRRRSVPRGGSAATMERLLAGQEVSQEIGPWPYKREQLGAVYPNWINLSLARRDFASIEDRDAYYAKRKVARAANWAFTAEIVQQECIAGVAGAVVTDTEVLPAVCGDALARLREQRDRDLLSIELDRRRAGPAY
;
A
#
# COMPACT_ATOMS: atom_id res chain seq x y z
N MET A 1 -39.78 50.20 -14.97
CA MET A 1 -39.38 48.92 -15.61
C MET A 1 -38.47 48.07 -14.71
N ASP A 2 -38.09 48.53 -13.51
CA ASP A 2 -37.10 47.83 -12.67
C ASP A 2 -37.68 46.82 -11.67
N LYS A 3 -38.97 46.90 -11.34
CA LYS A 3 -39.60 45.99 -10.37
C LYS A 3 -39.82 44.57 -10.95
N ALA A 4 -40.03 44.46 -12.26
CA ALA A 4 -40.25 43.18 -12.95
C ALA A 4 -38.97 42.36 -13.15
N LYS A 5 -37.80 43.01 -13.23
CA LYS A 5 -36.50 42.33 -13.32
C LYS A 5 -36.05 41.73 -12.00
N GLY A 6 -36.36 42.39 -10.88
CA GLY A 6 -36.04 41.86 -9.53
C GLY A 6 -36.78 40.57 -9.22
N ASP A 7 -38.07 40.52 -9.56
CA ASP A 7 -38.93 39.35 -9.30
C ASP A 7 -38.56 38.13 -10.18
N TYR A 8 -38.06 38.38 -11.40
CA TYR A 8 -37.59 37.33 -12.31
C TYR A 8 -36.28 36.69 -11.84
N MET A 9 -35.32 37.50 -11.35
CA MET A 9 -34.04 37.02 -10.82
C MET A 9 -34.22 36.24 -9.51
N GLN A 10 -35.17 36.66 -8.66
CA GLN A 10 -35.49 35.95 -7.42
C GLN A 10 -36.11 34.57 -7.68
N ARG A 11 -37.00 34.45 -8.67
CA ARG A 11 -37.60 33.17 -9.07
C ARG A 11 -36.58 32.22 -9.70
N LEU A 12 -35.63 32.75 -10.49
CA LEU A 12 -34.55 31.94 -11.07
C LEU A 12 -33.60 31.40 -9.99
N ALA A 13 -33.25 32.19 -8.99
CA ALA A 13 -32.41 31.75 -7.88
C ALA A 13 -33.07 30.63 -7.05
N VAL A 14 -34.39 30.72 -6.83
CA VAL A 14 -35.15 29.68 -6.12
C VAL A 14 -35.23 28.39 -6.93
N ILE A 15 -35.46 28.47 -8.25
CA ILE A 15 -35.53 27.28 -9.12
C ILE A 15 -34.17 26.59 -9.23
N VAL A 16 -33.08 27.35 -9.39
CA VAL A 16 -31.71 26.80 -9.43
C VAL A 16 -31.33 26.22 -8.06
N GLY A 17 -31.67 26.89 -6.96
CA GLY A 17 -31.44 26.37 -5.60
C GLY A 17 -32.19 25.06 -5.32
N LEU A 18 -33.46 24.97 -5.74
CA LEU A 18 -34.25 23.74 -5.59
C LEU A 18 -33.74 22.60 -6.46
N SER A 19 -33.24 22.89 -7.68
CA SER A 19 -32.72 21.84 -8.57
C SER A 19 -31.34 21.32 -8.14
N VAL A 20 -30.49 22.16 -7.55
CA VAL A 20 -29.22 21.72 -6.94
C VAL A 20 -29.46 20.89 -5.67
N CYS A 21 -30.43 21.27 -4.82
CA CYS A 21 -30.80 20.47 -3.65
C CYS A 21 -31.42 19.11 -4.05
N LEU A 22 -32.28 19.08 -5.08
CA LEU A 22 -32.90 17.83 -5.55
C LEU A 22 -31.87 16.89 -6.20
N ALA A 23 -30.89 17.43 -6.95
CA ALA A 23 -29.79 16.65 -7.50
C ALA A 23 -28.85 16.10 -6.40
N GLY A 24 -28.61 16.87 -5.33
CA GLY A 24 -27.85 16.42 -4.16
C GLY A 24 -28.56 15.32 -3.35
N MET A 25 -29.89 15.39 -3.22
CA MET A 25 -30.66 14.35 -2.51
C MET A 25 -30.79 13.06 -3.34
N LEU A 26 -30.91 13.14 -4.66
CA LEU A 26 -30.99 11.96 -5.54
C LEU A 26 -29.65 11.24 -5.70
N SER A 27 -28.52 11.97 -5.62
CA SER A 27 -27.18 11.36 -5.59
C SER A 27 -26.80 10.83 -4.19
N GLY A 28 -27.35 11.40 -3.11
CA GLY A 28 -27.18 10.87 -1.74
C GLY A 28 -27.95 9.57 -1.46
N CYS A 29 -29.14 9.38 -2.05
CA CYS A 29 -29.95 8.18 -1.81
C CYS A 29 -29.48 6.92 -2.57
N GLN A 30 -28.74 7.08 -3.68
CA GLN A 30 -28.12 5.95 -4.37
C GLN A 30 -26.90 5.38 -3.61
N TYR A 31 -26.29 6.17 -2.72
CA TYR A 31 -25.26 5.67 -1.81
C TYR A 31 -25.83 5.00 -0.55
N LEU A 32 -27.04 5.37 -0.11
CA LEU A 32 -27.62 4.82 1.12
C LEU A 32 -28.31 3.47 0.94
N SER A 33 -28.77 3.12 -0.27
CA SER A 33 -29.44 1.84 -0.54
C SER A 33 -28.49 0.68 -0.83
N TYR A 34 -27.17 0.91 -0.80
CA TYR A 34 -26.16 -0.16 -0.81
C TYR A 34 -25.77 -0.64 0.60
N PHE A 35 -26.23 0.04 1.68
CA PHE A 35 -25.85 -0.28 3.05
C PHE A 35 -26.81 -1.22 3.81
N ASP A 36 -27.83 -1.78 3.13
CA ASP A 36 -28.82 -2.65 3.80
C ASP A 36 -28.84 -4.11 3.28
N GLY A 37 -27.75 -4.53 2.64
CA GLY A 37 -27.52 -5.91 2.23
C GLY A 37 -26.26 -6.47 2.86
N GLU A 38 -26.42 -7.49 3.70
CA GLU A 38 -25.37 -8.42 4.17
C GLU A 38 -24.51 -7.99 5.36
N ALA A 39 -25.18 -7.74 6.48
CA ALA A 39 -24.77 -8.36 7.74
C ALA A 39 -24.99 -9.89 7.67
N ARG A 40 -24.20 -10.61 6.87
CA ARG A 40 -24.19 -12.08 6.77
C ARG A 40 -22.97 -12.54 5.95
N ASP A 41 -21.85 -12.76 6.63
CA ASP A 41 -20.97 -13.95 6.52
C ASP A 41 -19.59 -13.64 7.11
N VAL A 42 -19.45 -13.81 8.44
CA VAL A 42 -18.18 -13.66 9.18
C VAL A 42 -17.32 -14.94 9.08
N THR A 43 -17.59 -15.83 8.11
CA THR A 43 -16.81 -17.05 7.87
C THR A 43 -16.03 -17.08 6.56
N HIS A 44 -16.07 -16.02 5.74
CA HIS A 44 -15.12 -15.89 4.64
C HIS A 44 -13.73 -15.55 5.18
N GLN A 45 -12.88 -16.58 5.24
CA GLN A 45 -11.45 -16.49 5.49
C GLN A 45 -10.85 -15.36 4.64
N HIS A 46 -10.42 -14.26 5.27
CA HIS A 46 -9.70 -13.21 4.57
C HIS A 46 -8.34 -13.77 4.14
N GLU A 47 -8.27 -14.22 2.88
CA GLU A 47 -7.05 -14.70 2.28
C GLU A 47 -6.18 -13.53 1.85
N THR A 48 -4.89 -13.65 2.12
CA THR A 48 -3.86 -12.79 1.57
C THR A 48 -3.33 -13.42 0.28
N LEU A 49 -3.31 -12.63 -0.80
CA LEU A 49 -2.69 -13.05 -2.05
C LEU A 49 -1.17 -12.93 -1.95
N ILE A 50 -0.47 -14.05 -2.02
CA ILE A 50 0.99 -14.11 -2.08
C ILE A 50 1.41 -14.29 -3.53
N GLY A 51 2.09 -13.29 -4.06
CA GLY A 51 2.65 -13.24 -5.40
C GLY A 51 4.17 -13.06 -5.39
N SER A 52 4.76 -13.24 -6.57
CA SER A 52 6.14 -12.86 -6.83
C SER A 52 6.28 -12.22 -8.21
N VAL A 53 7.33 -11.42 -8.38
CA VAL A 53 7.74 -10.90 -9.68
C VAL A 53 9.19 -11.31 -9.94
N PRO A 54 9.47 -12.14 -10.96
CA PRO A 54 8.48 -12.83 -11.82
C PRO A 54 7.66 -13.88 -11.05
N SER A 55 6.52 -14.31 -11.61
CA SER A 55 5.61 -15.29 -11.00
C SER A 55 6.19 -16.71 -11.05
N GLY A 56 5.58 -17.66 -10.33
CA GLY A 56 6.01 -19.06 -10.31
C GLY A 56 7.17 -19.35 -9.36
N ALA A 57 7.42 -18.48 -8.38
CA ALA A 57 8.43 -18.72 -7.37
C ALA A 57 7.94 -19.72 -6.33
N ASN A 58 8.85 -20.58 -5.86
CA ASN A 58 8.57 -21.46 -4.74
C ASN A 58 8.87 -20.69 -3.44
N CYS A 59 7.88 -20.58 -2.57
CA CYS A 59 7.96 -19.84 -1.33
C CYS A 59 7.72 -20.73 -0.13
N THR A 60 8.48 -20.49 0.93
CA THR A 60 8.29 -21.07 2.26
C THR A 60 7.84 -19.96 3.21
N LEU A 61 6.69 -20.17 3.84
CA LEU A 61 6.19 -19.34 4.92
C LEU A 61 6.58 -20.00 6.23
N SER A 62 7.25 -19.27 7.10
CA SER A 62 7.72 -19.76 8.40
C SER A 62 7.13 -18.93 9.53
N GLU A 63 6.59 -19.62 10.52
CA GLU A 63 6.15 -19.04 11.78
C GLU A 63 7.30 -19.05 12.81
N PRO A 64 7.31 -18.13 13.80
CA PRO A 64 8.27 -18.19 14.92
C PRO A 64 8.17 -19.47 15.75
N THR A 65 7.01 -20.15 15.70
CA THR A 65 6.76 -21.45 16.34
C THR A 65 7.46 -22.62 15.64
N GLY A 66 8.05 -22.39 14.45
CA GLY A 66 8.73 -23.41 13.64
C GLY A 66 7.84 -24.10 12.61
N ARG A 67 6.53 -23.82 12.58
CA ARG A 67 5.62 -24.34 11.54
C ARG A 67 5.95 -23.70 10.18
N GLN A 68 5.96 -24.52 9.14
CA GLN A 68 6.28 -24.09 7.77
C GLN A 68 5.19 -24.51 6.78
N PHE A 69 4.98 -23.67 5.77
CA PHE A 69 4.08 -23.93 4.66
C PHE A 69 4.82 -23.66 3.36
N GLU A 70 4.75 -24.58 2.42
CA GLU A 70 5.30 -24.41 1.08
C GLU A 70 4.18 -24.06 0.11
N LEU A 71 4.46 -23.11 -0.78
CA LEU A 71 3.55 -22.73 -1.86
C LEU A 71 4.32 -22.31 -3.09
N THR A 72 3.65 -22.32 -4.24
CA THR A 72 4.15 -21.73 -5.48
C THR A 72 3.29 -20.50 -5.80
N THR A 73 3.91 -19.37 -6.14
CA THR A 73 3.18 -18.14 -6.42
C THR A 73 2.57 -18.13 -7.83
N PRO A 74 1.39 -17.52 -8.02
CA PRO A 74 0.56 -16.89 -7.00
C PRO A 74 -0.24 -17.90 -6.16
N ALA A 75 -0.45 -17.62 -4.88
CA ALA A 75 -1.29 -18.42 -3.98
C ALA A 75 -2.10 -17.54 -3.03
N ALA A 76 -3.34 -17.92 -2.75
CA ALA A 76 -4.15 -17.29 -1.71
C ALA A 76 -3.97 -18.07 -0.40
N MET A 77 -3.71 -17.36 0.70
CA MET A 77 -3.40 -17.99 2.00
C MET A 77 -4.15 -17.29 3.14
N PRO A 78 -4.81 -18.03 4.05
CA PRO A 78 -5.48 -17.44 5.21
C PRO A 78 -4.47 -17.07 6.30
N LEU A 79 -3.65 -16.05 6.05
CA LEU A 79 -2.60 -15.62 6.99
C LEU A 79 -3.17 -15.16 8.35
N GLY A 80 -4.44 -14.75 8.40
CA GLY A 80 -5.15 -14.43 9.66
C GLY A 80 -5.23 -15.58 10.67
N ALA A 81 -5.10 -16.84 10.21
CA ALA A 81 -5.02 -18.01 11.07
C ALA A 81 -3.59 -18.29 11.58
N LEU A 82 -2.61 -17.50 11.13
CA LEU A 82 -1.20 -17.61 11.49
C LEU A 82 -0.84 -16.61 12.60
N VAL A 83 0.32 -16.85 13.21
CA VAL A 83 1.03 -16.03 14.22
C VAL A 83 1.13 -14.52 13.90
N PRO A 84 1.56 -13.63 14.83
CA PRO A 84 1.61 -12.17 14.61
C PRO A 84 2.63 -11.66 13.58
N THR A 85 3.53 -12.51 13.08
CA THR A 85 4.49 -12.16 12.04
C THR A 85 4.89 -13.42 11.31
N VAL A 86 4.82 -13.40 9.99
CA VAL A 86 5.20 -14.51 9.13
C VAL A 86 6.44 -14.13 8.34
N MET A 87 7.42 -15.02 8.30
CA MET A 87 8.56 -14.88 7.39
C MET A 87 8.21 -15.56 6.08
N ILE A 88 8.30 -14.84 4.97
CA ILE A 88 8.15 -15.40 3.62
C ILE A 88 9.52 -15.41 2.96
N GLU A 89 9.95 -16.58 2.52
CA GLU A 89 11.18 -16.79 1.76
C GLU A 89 10.81 -17.36 0.39
N CYS A 90 11.14 -16.65 -0.69
CA CYS A 90 10.82 -17.07 -2.06
C CYS A 90 12.10 -17.28 -2.88
N ARG A 91 12.09 -18.37 -3.65
CA ARG A 91 13.19 -18.78 -4.52
C ARG A 91 12.67 -19.02 -5.93
N LEU A 92 13.44 -18.54 -6.91
CA LEU A 92 13.28 -18.85 -8.31
C LEU A 92 14.66 -19.01 -8.93
N GLU A 93 14.81 -19.96 -9.84
CA GLU A 93 16.05 -20.16 -10.59
C GLU A 93 16.45 -18.88 -11.33
N GLY A 94 17.75 -18.61 -11.42
CA GLY A 94 18.25 -17.37 -12.03
C GLY A 94 18.10 -16.11 -11.17
N HIS A 95 17.52 -16.21 -9.96
CA HIS A 95 17.20 -15.06 -9.10
C HIS A 95 17.78 -15.20 -7.68
N PHE A 96 17.96 -14.07 -7.00
CA PHE A 96 18.31 -14.05 -5.59
C PHE A 96 17.16 -14.55 -4.72
N LEU A 97 17.52 -15.31 -3.69
CA LEU A 97 16.62 -15.63 -2.59
C LEU A 97 16.10 -14.35 -1.97
N ARG A 98 14.77 -14.21 -1.85
CA ARG A 98 14.16 -13.05 -1.22
C ARG A 98 13.45 -13.46 0.06
N ARG A 99 13.81 -12.81 1.15
CA ARG A 99 13.20 -13.01 2.46
C ARG A 99 12.53 -11.72 2.93
N ARG A 100 11.30 -11.84 3.41
CA ARG A 100 10.50 -10.74 3.95
C ARG A 100 9.79 -11.13 5.23
N SER A 101 9.87 -10.23 6.21
CA SER A 101 9.00 -10.27 7.38
C SER A 101 7.69 -9.60 7.00
N VAL A 102 6.60 -10.30 7.24
CA VAL A 102 5.25 -9.79 7.01
C VAL A 102 4.60 -9.68 8.40
N PRO A 103 4.54 -8.47 8.97
CA PRO A 103 3.85 -8.30 10.23
C PRO A 103 2.36 -8.56 10.06
N ARG A 104 1.69 -8.86 11.16
CA ARG A 104 0.23 -8.78 11.29
C ARG A 104 -0.24 -7.33 11.14
N GLY A 105 -1.45 -7.18 10.64
CA GLY A 105 -2.10 -5.92 10.27
C GLY A 105 -2.70 -5.25 11.43
N GLY A 106 -2.07 -4.15 11.82
CA GLY A 106 -2.77 -3.09 12.50
C GLY A 106 -3.51 -2.23 11.47
N SER A 107 -4.65 -1.68 11.87
CA SER A 107 -5.34 -0.58 11.18
C SER A 107 -4.61 0.76 11.27
N ALA A 108 -3.37 0.77 11.78
CA ALA A 108 -2.57 1.96 12.01
C ALA A 108 -2.13 2.59 10.69
N ALA A 109 -2.18 3.91 10.62
CA ALA A 109 -1.75 4.67 9.45
C ALA A 109 -0.25 4.44 9.18
N THR A 110 0.19 4.62 7.92
CA THR A 110 1.59 4.41 7.53
C THR A 110 2.55 5.25 8.38
N MET A 111 2.16 6.48 8.66
CA MET A 111 2.85 7.43 9.54
C MET A 111 2.99 6.88 10.97
N GLU A 112 1.91 6.40 11.60
CA GLU A 112 1.95 5.84 12.96
C GLU A 112 2.92 4.66 13.05
N ARG A 113 2.94 3.82 12.02
CA ARG A 113 3.85 2.68 11.91
C ARG A 113 5.31 3.11 11.82
N LEU A 114 5.60 4.12 10.99
CA LEU A 114 6.94 4.70 10.87
C LEU A 114 7.42 5.26 12.21
N LEU A 115 6.56 5.98 12.93
CA LEU A 115 6.86 6.54 14.24
C LEU A 115 7.07 5.42 15.29
N ALA A 116 6.30 4.34 15.22
CA ALA A 116 6.49 3.13 16.02
C ALA A 116 7.75 2.32 15.63
N GLY A 117 8.51 2.74 14.62
CA GLY A 117 9.76 2.08 14.19
C GLY A 117 9.54 0.85 13.32
N GLN A 118 8.35 0.68 12.75
CA GLN A 118 8.06 -0.44 11.87
C GLN A 118 8.65 -0.23 10.47
N GLU A 119 9.00 -1.34 9.82
CA GLU A 119 9.37 -1.34 8.41
C GLU A 119 8.14 -1.21 7.51
N VAL A 120 8.24 -0.31 6.54
CA VAL A 120 7.31 -0.16 5.43
C VAL A 120 7.95 -0.85 4.23
N SER A 121 7.22 -1.80 3.63
CA SER A 121 7.70 -2.57 2.48
C SER A 121 6.92 -2.19 1.24
N GLN A 122 7.62 -1.93 0.14
CA GLN A 122 7.03 -1.74 -1.20
C GLN A 122 6.50 -3.04 -1.82
N GLU A 123 6.76 -4.17 -1.16
CA GLU A 123 6.37 -5.53 -1.59
C GLU A 123 5.12 -6.01 -0.85
N ILE A 124 4.50 -5.16 -0.03
CA ILE A 124 3.32 -5.49 0.77
C ILE A 124 2.28 -4.38 0.54
N GLY A 125 1.06 -4.72 0.15
CA GLY A 125 0.03 -3.71 -0.01
C GLY A 125 -1.41 -4.18 -0.29
N PRO A 126 -2.32 -3.21 -0.45
CA PRO A 126 -2.41 -2.12 0.51
C PRO A 126 -2.77 -2.66 1.90
N TRP A 127 -2.32 -1.95 2.93
CA TRP A 127 -2.38 -2.40 4.32
C TRP A 127 -2.90 -1.33 5.27
N PRO A 128 -4.18 -1.43 5.67
CA PRO A 128 -5.27 -1.31 4.70
C PRO A 128 -5.29 0.11 4.10
N TYR A 129 -5.51 0.24 2.79
CA TYR A 129 -5.78 1.55 2.14
C TYR A 129 -7.27 1.72 1.78
N LYS A 130 -8.15 0.91 2.38
CA LYS A 130 -9.60 1.13 2.32
C LYS A 130 -10.18 0.94 3.72
N ARG A 131 -10.72 2.00 4.31
CA ARG A 131 -11.48 1.92 5.59
C ARG A 131 -12.66 0.94 5.50
N GLU A 132 -13.12 0.63 4.30
CA GLU A 132 -14.18 -0.35 4.03
C GLU A 132 -13.77 -1.82 4.26
N GLN A 133 -12.46 -2.12 4.39
CA GLN A 133 -11.94 -3.46 4.68
C GLN A 133 -11.34 -3.58 6.09
N LEU A 134 -11.83 -2.75 7.03
CA LEU A 134 -11.54 -2.92 8.45
C LEU A 134 -12.01 -4.32 8.89
N GLY A 135 -11.06 -5.20 9.24
CA GLY A 135 -11.31 -6.59 9.63
C GLY A 135 -10.24 -7.57 9.14
N ALA A 136 -9.56 -7.26 8.02
CA ALA A 136 -8.44 -8.06 7.55
C ALA A 136 -7.21 -7.88 8.46
N VAL A 137 -6.81 -8.98 9.09
CA VAL A 137 -5.65 -9.06 9.98
C VAL A 137 -4.33 -9.18 9.21
N TYR A 138 -4.36 -9.50 7.90
CA TYR A 138 -3.19 -9.65 7.03
C TYR A 138 -3.33 -8.88 5.71
N PRO A 139 -2.22 -8.50 5.02
CA PRO A 139 -2.30 -7.58 3.90
C PRO A 139 -3.10 -8.24 2.80
N ASN A 140 -3.80 -7.46 1.99
CA ASN A 140 -4.58 -8.06 0.91
C ASN A 140 -3.67 -8.77 -0.10
N TRP A 141 -2.48 -8.21 -0.34
CA TRP A 141 -1.46 -8.87 -1.13
C TRP A 141 -0.04 -8.64 -0.60
N ILE A 142 0.81 -9.62 -0.88
CA ILE A 142 2.26 -9.57 -0.67
C ILE A 142 2.88 -9.99 -2.00
N ASN A 143 3.67 -9.12 -2.62
CA ASN A 143 4.28 -9.37 -3.91
C ASN A 143 5.81 -9.24 -3.80
N LEU A 144 6.49 -10.37 -3.65
CA LEU A 144 7.95 -10.40 -3.50
C LEU A 144 8.63 -10.19 -4.85
N SER A 145 9.37 -9.10 -4.97
CA SER A 145 10.16 -8.84 -6.17
C SER A 145 11.50 -9.56 -6.10
N LEU A 146 11.66 -10.62 -6.88
CA LEU A 146 12.89 -11.39 -6.99
C LEU A 146 13.84 -10.69 -7.96
N ALA A 147 15.02 -10.34 -7.49
CA ALA A 147 16.03 -9.70 -8.32
C ALA A 147 16.77 -10.77 -9.12
N ARG A 148 16.90 -10.58 -10.44
CA ARG A 148 17.68 -11.48 -11.30
C ARG A 148 19.14 -11.48 -10.86
N ARG A 149 19.73 -12.66 -10.74
CA ARG A 149 21.12 -12.88 -10.34
C ARG A 149 22.01 -13.19 -11.54
N ASP A 150 21.48 -13.95 -12.50
CA ASP A 150 22.26 -14.57 -13.55
C ASP A 150 22.03 -13.85 -14.88
N PHE A 151 23.09 -13.32 -15.49
CA PHE A 151 23.04 -12.49 -16.70
C PHE A 151 23.98 -13.01 -17.79
N ALA A 152 23.65 -12.70 -19.05
CA ALA A 152 24.49 -13.05 -20.19
C ALA A 152 25.69 -12.09 -20.35
N SER A 153 25.54 -10.83 -19.92
CA SER A 153 26.61 -9.83 -19.98
C SER A 153 26.51 -8.81 -18.84
N ILE A 154 27.59 -8.04 -18.65
CA ILE A 154 27.67 -6.96 -17.66
C ILE A 154 26.70 -5.82 -18.02
N GLU A 155 26.54 -5.54 -19.31
CA GLU A 155 25.66 -4.49 -19.83
C GLU A 155 24.17 -4.81 -19.57
N ASP A 156 23.76 -6.07 -19.79
CA ASP A 156 22.38 -6.51 -19.49
C ASP A 156 22.09 -6.40 -17.99
N ARG A 157 23.04 -6.82 -17.14
CA ARG A 157 22.95 -6.67 -15.69
C ARG A 157 22.77 -5.21 -15.29
N ASP A 158 23.63 -4.33 -15.76
CA ASP A 158 23.62 -2.93 -15.35
C ASP A 158 22.36 -2.21 -15.86
N ALA A 159 21.89 -2.52 -17.08
CA ALA A 159 20.62 -2.01 -17.61
C ALA A 159 19.40 -2.48 -16.80
N TYR A 160 19.36 -3.76 -16.41
CA TYR A 160 18.30 -4.32 -15.56
C TYR A 160 18.25 -3.62 -14.20
N TYR A 161 19.38 -3.52 -13.51
CA TYR A 161 19.44 -2.93 -12.17
C TYR A 161 19.20 -1.42 -12.18
N ALA A 162 19.59 -0.71 -13.25
CA ALA A 162 19.26 0.70 -13.43
C ALA A 162 17.73 0.91 -13.51
N LYS A 163 17.04 0.13 -14.35
CA LYS A 163 15.57 0.18 -14.45
C LYS A 163 14.89 -0.15 -13.13
N ARG A 164 15.37 -1.19 -12.44
CA ARG A 164 14.84 -1.61 -11.12
C ARG A 164 15.00 -0.51 -10.07
N LYS A 165 16.14 0.17 -10.03
CA LYS A 165 16.41 1.28 -9.10
C LYS A 165 15.45 2.46 -9.34
N VAL A 166 15.22 2.83 -10.60
CA VAL A 166 14.27 3.90 -10.97
C VAL A 166 12.85 3.55 -10.55
N ALA A 167 12.37 2.35 -10.89
CA ALA A 167 11.03 1.91 -10.51
C ALA A 167 10.86 1.86 -8.98
N ARG A 168 11.88 1.39 -8.26
CA ARG A 168 11.82 1.34 -6.80
C ARG A 168 11.82 2.73 -6.16
N ALA A 169 12.59 3.67 -6.70
CA ALA A 169 12.59 5.05 -6.24
C ALA A 169 11.21 5.72 -6.44
N ALA A 170 10.53 5.46 -7.55
CA ALA A 170 9.18 5.96 -7.81
C ALA A 170 8.15 5.42 -6.79
N ASN A 171 8.20 4.13 -6.43
CA ASN A 171 7.32 3.56 -5.41
C ASN A 171 7.53 4.20 -4.03
N TRP A 172 8.78 4.48 -3.66
CA TRP A 172 9.08 5.21 -2.42
C TRP A 172 8.59 6.66 -2.45
N ALA A 173 8.64 7.33 -3.60
CA ALA A 173 8.07 8.67 -3.75
C ALA A 173 6.55 8.66 -3.52
N PHE A 174 5.84 7.70 -4.11
CA PHE A 174 4.41 7.50 -3.87
C PHE A 174 4.08 7.22 -2.39
N THR A 175 4.90 6.42 -1.71
CA THR A 175 4.72 6.17 -0.27
C THR A 175 4.94 7.46 0.55
N ALA A 176 5.87 8.31 0.14
CA ALA A 176 6.09 9.60 0.80
C ALA A 176 4.90 10.54 0.62
N GLU A 177 4.25 10.53 -0.56
CA GLU A 177 3.00 11.26 -0.80
C GLU A 177 1.87 10.77 0.12
N ILE A 178 1.73 9.46 0.32
CA ILE A 178 0.76 8.89 1.28
C ILE A 178 1.03 9.42 2.70
N VAL A 179 2.27 9.37 3.17
CA VAL A 179 2.63 9.88 4.51
C VAL A 179 2.34 11.38 4.65
N GLN A 180 2.59 12.17 3.60
CA GLN A 180 2.24 13.59 3.59
C GLN A 180 0.73 13.82 3.64
N GLN A 181 -0.06 13.02 2.91
CA GLN A 181 -1.51 13.08 2.94
C GLN A 181 -2.06 12.69 4.32
N GLU A 182 -1.54 11.63 4.94
CA GLU A 182 -1.88 11.23 6.31
C GLU A 182 -1.56 12.36 7.32
N CYS A 183 -0.43 13.04 7.12
CA CYS A 183 -0.04 14.21 7.90
C CYS A 183 -1.02 15.39 7.78
N ILE A 184 -1.42 15.75 6.56
CA ILE A 184 -2.39 16.83 6.32
C ILE A 184 -3.76 16.46 6.90
N ALA A 185 -4.16 15.20 6.76
CA ALA A 185 -5.42 14.69 7.30
C ALA A 185 -5.47 14.61 8.83
N GLY A 186 -4.34 14.84 9.53
CA GLY A 186 -4.29 14.95 10.98
C GLY A 186 -4.32 13.60 11.69
N VAL A 187 -3.37 12.71 11.37
CA VAL A 187 -3.05 11.57 12.26
C VAL A 187 -2.71 12.14 13.65
N ALA A 188 -3.52 11.78 14.66
CA ALA A 188 -3.56 12.31 16.03
C ALA A 188 -4.42 13.58 16.31
N GLY A 189 -5.38 13.93 15.43
CA GLY A 189 -6.49 14.83 15.78
C GLY A 189 -6.22 16.34 15.62
N ALA A 190 -5.06 16.73 15.07
CA ALA A 190 -4.80 18.10 14.67
C ALA A 190 -4.88 18.20 13.14
N VAL A 191 -5.96 18.80 12.63
CA VAL A 191 -6.05 19.16 11.20
C VAL A 191 -5.02 20.26 10.93
N VAL A 192 -4.11 20.01 9.99
CA VAL A 192 -3.14 21.02 9.56
C VAL A 192 -3.88 22.03 8.69
N THR A 193 -4.11 23.25 9.22
CA THR A 193 -4.76 24.33 8.47
C THR A 193 -3.79 25.13 7.60
N ASP A 194 -2.47 24.93 7.79
CA ASP A 194 -1.41 25.61 7.06
C ASP A 194 -0.46 24.57 6.44
N THR A 195 -0.61 24.31 5.14
CA THR A 195 0.11 23.26 4.41
C THR A 195 1.60 23.57 4.19
N GLU A 196 2.06 24.79 4.49
CA GLU A 196 3.45 25.18 4.23
C GLU A 196 4.44 24.63 5.28
N VAL A 197 3.98 24.28 6.49
CA VAL A 197 4.84 23.72 7.55
C VAL A 197 4.19 22.48 8.16
N LEU A 198 4.68 21.31 7.77
CA LEU A 198 4.26 20.05 8.38
C LEU A 198 4.65 20.00 9.87
N PRO A 199 3.81 19.42 10.76
CA PRO A 199 4.16 19.20 12.15
C PRO A 199 5.49 18.45 12.33
N ALA A 200 6.23 18.68 13.41
CA ALA A 200 7.52 18.02 13.66
C ALA A 200 7.44 16.48 13.56
N VAL A 201 6.34 15.90 14.07
CA VAL A 201 6.05 14.46 14.01
C VAL A 201 5.99 13.94 12.56
N CYS A 202 5.52 14.76 11.61
CA CYS A 202 5.53 14.44 10.19
C CYS A 202 6.95 14.48 9.60
N GLY A 203 7.77 15.43 10.05
CA GLY A 203 9.21 15.46 9.73
C GLY A 203 9.92 14.17 10.14
N ASP A 204 9.65 13.67 11.34
CA ASP A 204 10.24 12.43 11.86
C ASP A 204 9.82 11.19 11.06
N ALA A 205 8.52 11.07 10.74
CA ALA A 205 8.01 9.97 9.92
C ALA A 205 8.64 9.97 8.52
N LEU A 206 8.73 11.13 7.87
CA LEU A 206 9.36 11.29 6.56
C LEU A 206 10.87 11.04 6.60
N ALA A 207 11.57 11.43 7.67
CA ALA A 207 12.99 11.12 7.86
C ALA A 207 13.22 9.60 7.94
N ARG A 208 12.43 8.89 8.75
CA ARG A 208 12.49 7.42 8.83
C ARG A 208 12.18 6.74 7.52
N LEU A 209 11.20 7.27 6.78
CA LEU A 209 10.87 6.76 5.45
C LEU A 209 12.05 6.90 4.47
N ARG A 210 12.75 8.03 4.50
CA ARG A 210 13.95 8.26 3.68
C ARG A 210 15.07 7.28 4.03
N GLU A 211 15.30 7.00 5.31
CA GLU A 211 16.28 5.99 5.71
C GLU A 211 15.94 4.59 5.17
N GLN A 212 14.66 4.19 5.26
CA GLN A 212 14.21 2.90 4.72
C GLN A 212 14.37 2.84 3.19
N ARG A 213 14.02 3.92 2.48
CA ARG A 213 14.28 4.07 1.04
C ARG A 213 15.75 3.90 0.72
N ASP A 214 16.63 4.61 1.43
CA ASP A 214 18.06 4.60 1.12
C ASP A 214 18.68 3.22 1.37
N ARG A 215 18.23 2.50 2.43
CA ARG A 215 18.59 1.10 2.66
C ARG A 215 18.10 0.18 1.54
N ASP A 216 16.87 0.34 1.07
CA ASP A 216 16.31 -0.48 -0.01
C ASP A 216 17.03 -0.21 -1.35
N LEU A 217 17.30 1.05 -1.69
CA LEU A 217 18.05 1.41 -2.90
C LEU A 217 19.51 0.95 -2.84
N LEU A 218 20.15 0.99 -1.67
CA LEU A 218 21.47 0.41 -1.46
C LEU A 218 21.44 -1.11 -1.66
N SER A 219 20.40 -1.79 -1.18
CA SER A 219 20.26 -3.24 -1.36
C SER A 219 20.20 -3.64 -2.84
N ILE A 220 19.54 -2.84 -3.69
CA ILE A 220 19.50 -3.04 -5.15
C ILE A 220 20.90 -2.92 -5.76
N GLU A 221 21.71 -1.96 -5.30
CA GLU A 221 23.10 -1.83 -5.76
C GLU A 221 23.98 -3.00 -5.30
N LEU A 222 23.77 -3.51 -4.07
CA LEU A 222 24.45 -4.70 -3.59
C LEU A 222 24.05 -5.96 -4.37
N ASP A 223 22.78 -6.09 -4.75
CA ASP A 223 22.31 -7.17 -5.63
C ASP A 223 22.98 -7.08 -7.01
N ARG A 224 23.08 -5.88 -7.60
CA ARG A 224 23.79 -5.65 -8.86
C ARG A 224 25.25 -6.11 -8.80
N ARG A 225 25.96 -5.78 -7.72
CA ARG A 225 27.38 -6.17 -7.56
C ARG A 225 27.57 -7.68 -7.38
N ARG A 226 26.59 -8.35 -6.78
CA ARG A 226 26.60 -9.80 -6.56
C ARG A 226 26.12 -10.60 -7.77
N ALA A 227 25.37 -9.97 -8.67
CA ALA A 227 24.89 -10.58 -9.90
C ALA A 227 26.06 -10.84 -10.87
N GLY A 228 26.04 -12.01 -11.49
CA GLY A 228 27.15 -12.53 -12.28
C GLY A 228 26.68 -13.34 -13.50
N PRO A 229 27.62 -13.92 -14.25
CA PRO A 229 27.29 -14.74 -15.41
C PRO A 229 26.50 -15.99 -15.01
N ALA A 230 25.55 -16.39 -15.85
CA ALA A 230 24.93 -17.70 -15.77
C ALA A 230 25.98 -18.76 -16.16
N TYR A 231 26.31 -19.67 -15.25
CA TYR A 231 27.18 -20.82 -15.51
C TYR A 231 26.35 -22.07 -15.76
#